data_AF-A0A381Z6Y9-F1
#
_entry.id   AF-A0A381Z6Y9-F1
#
_cell.length_a   1.000
_cell.length_b   1.000
_cell.length_c   1.000
_cell.angle_alpha   90.00
_cell.angle_beta   90.00
_cell.angle_gamma   90.00
#
_symmetry.space_group_name_H-M   'P 1'
#
loop_
_entity.id
_entity.type
_entity.pdbx_description
1 polymer ?
#
loop_
_entity_poly.entity_id
_entity_poly.type
_entity_poly.pdbx_seq_one_letter_code
_entity_poly.pdbx_strand_id
1 'polypeptide(L)'
;MTFRIDRIKVNRAGPLESDFEFEPGDLNLIYGQNETGKTYVVESLIKFLFKTNKRAPVDWKLRGWDIAGKAIVSGLESDPVAFTTSGQKLEDYWEDGLGLPRDLSRLLVVRAGETLLAEEGDGVGRDILKDYLSGEGLLDR
;
A
#
# COMPACT_ATOMS: atom_id res chain seq x y z
N MET A 1 -2.63 16.96 1.71
CA MET A 1 -3.64 16.57 0.70
C MET A 1 -4.13 15.21 1.14
N THR A 2 -5.34 15.06 1.66
CA THR A 2 -5.75 13.75 2.16
C THR A 2 -6.06 12.83 0.98
N PHE A 3 -5.13 11.94 0.64
CA PHE A 3 -5.42 10.87 -0.31
C PHE A 3 -6.18 9.74 0.40
N ARG A 4 -7.09 9.08 -0.31
CA ARG A 4 -7.88 7.96 0.21
C ARG A 4 -8.00 6.88 -0.86
N ILE A 5 -7.79 5.62 -0.47
CA ILE A 5 -8.11 4.49 -1.35
C ILE A 5 -9.62 4.27 -1.21
N ASP A 6 -10.38 4.62 -2.23
CA ASP A 6 -11.84 4.56 -2.21
C ASP A 6 -12.35 3.14 -2.48
N ARG A 7 -11.69 2.44 -3.42
CA ARG A 7 -12.10 1.10 -3.84
C ARG A 7 -10.93 0.29 -4.35
N ILE A 8 -10.92 -0.98 -3.99
CA ILE A 8 -9.96 -1.97 -4.46
C ILE A 8 -10.75 -3.05 -5.18
N LYS A 9 -10.34 -3.37 -6.40
CA LYS A 9 -10.83 -4.54 -7.14
C LYS A 9 -9.63 -5.37 -7.60
N VAL A 10 -9.58 -6.63 -7.18
CA VAL A 10 -8.60 -7.62 -7.62
C VAL A 10 -9.36 -8.74 -8.31
N ASN A 11 -9.01 -9.01 -9.57
CA ASN A 11 -9.65 -10.08 -10.32
C ASN A 11 -9.22 -11.45 -9.78
N ARG A 12 -10.09 -12.44 -9.86
CA ARG A 12 -9.75 -13.82 -9.50
C ARG A 12 -8.59 -14.33 -10.35
N ALA A 13 -7.58 -14.83 -9.66
CA ALA A 13 -6.43 -15.55 -10.20
C ALA A 13 -5.61 -16.08 -9.01
N GLY A 14 -4.66 -16.97 -9.29
CA GLY A 14 -3.83 -17.59 -8.26
C GLY A 14 -4.70 -18.18 -7.12
N PRO A 15 -4.53 -17.73 -5.87
CA PRO A 15 -5.25 -18.24 -4.70
C PRO A 15 -6.64 -17.62 -4.44
N LEU A 16 -7.13 -16.70 -5.29
CA LEU A 16 -8.48 -16.13 -5.15
C LEU A 16 -9.52 -16.95 -5.92
N GLU A 17 -10.52 -17.47 -5.20
CA GLU A 17 -11.64 -18.23 -5.80
C GLU A 17 -12.61 -17.35 -6.59
N SER A 18 -12.76 -16.08 -6.18
CA SER A 18 -13.63 -15.08 -6.79
C SER A 18 -12.93 -13.72 -6.86
N ASP A 19 -13.47 -12.82 -7.69
CA ASP A 19 -13.01 -11.43 -7.69
C ASP A 19 -13.15 -10.87 -6.26
N PHE A 20 -12.11 -10.21 -5.79
CA PHE A 20 -12.11 -9.52 -4.51
C PHE A 20 -12.41 -8.06 -4.75
N GLU A 21 -13.45 -7.54 -4.11
CA GLU A 21 -13.83 -6.15 -4.22
C GLU A 21 -14.17 -5.58 -2.85
N PHE A 22 -13.63 -4.40 -2.56
CA PHE A 22 -13.70 -3.82 -1.23
C PHE A 22 -13.60 -2.29 -1.28
N GLU A 23 -14.37 -1.61 -0.44
CA GLU A 23 -14.33 -0.17 -0.22
C GLU A 23 -13.73 0.11 1.17
N PRO A 24 -12.46 0.55 1.25
CA PRO A 24 -11.79 0.76 2.52
C PRO A 24 -12.44 1.84 3.41
N GLY A 25 -12.68 1.47 4.66
CA GLY A 25 -12.89 2.41 5.76
C GLY A 25 -11.55 2.92 6.31
N ASP A 26 -11.61 3.64 7.43
CA ASP A 26 -10.40 4.20 8.05
C ASP A 26 -9.52 3.12 8.72
N LEU A 27 -10.12 1.97 9.08
CA LEU A 27 -9.43 0.77 9.57
C LEU A 27 -10.04 -0.47 8.92
N ASN A 28 -9.20 -1.32 8.34
CA ASN A 28 -9.63 -2.50 7.59
C ASN A 28 -8.90 -3.75 8.09
N LEU A 29 -9.65 -4.79 8.45
CA LEU A 29 -9.11 -6.10 8.83
C LEU A 29 -9.46 -7.14 7.77
N ILE A 30 -8.44 -7.60 7.03
CA ILE A 30 -8.59 -8.70 6.06
C ILE A 30 -7.98 -9.96 6.67
N TYR A 31 -8.84 -10.91 7.05
CA TYR A 31 -8.45 -12.18 7.66
C TYR A 31 -9.09 -13.37 6.95
N GLY A 32 -8.51 -14.56 7.15
CA GLY A 32 -8.95 -15.79 6.49
C GLY A 32 -7.94 -16.91 6.73
N GLN A 33 -8.31 -18.15 6.38
CA GLN A 33 -7.43 -19.32 6.50
C GLN A 33 -6.16 -19.15 5.66
N ASN A 34 -5.14 -19.97 5.93
CA ASN A 34 -3.93 -19.96 5.11
C ASN A 34 -4.28 -20.21 3.64
N GLU A 35 -3.49 -19.60 2.75
CA GLU A 35 -3.61 -19.77 1.29
C GLU A 35 -4.89 -19.24 0.64
N THR A 36 -5.80 -18.59 1.38
CA THR A 36 -7.03 -17.97 0.82
C THR A 36 -6.80 -16.65 0.04
N GLY A 37 -5.56 -16.37 -0.36
CA GLY A 37 -5.23 -15.19 -1.17
C GLY A 37 -5.04 -13.87 -0.43
N LYS A 38 -4.90 -13.85 0.91
CA LYS A 38 -4.56 -12.62 1.66
C LYS A 38 -3.31 -11.92 1.12
N THR A 39 -2.23 -12.68 0.92
CA THR A 39 -0.99 -12.16 0.33
C THR A 39 -1.21 -11.71 -1.12
N TYR A 40 -2.10 -12.35 -1.86
CA TYR A 40 -2.49 -11.97 -3.22
C TYR A 40 -3.10 -10.59 -3.27
N VAL A 41 -4.09 -10.33 -2.42
CA VAL A 41 -4.69 -8.99 -2.31
C VAL A 41 -3.65 -7.92 -1.97
N VAL A 42 -2.77 -8.18 -1.00
CA VAL A 42 -1.73 -7.22 -0.60
C VAL A 42 -0.73 -6.96 -1.72
N GLU A 43 -0.19 -8.00 -2.35
CA GLU A 43 0.76 -7.84 -3.46
C GLU A 43 0.10 -7.20 -4.69
N SER A 44 -1.19 -7.45 -4.93
CA SER A 44 -1.95 -6.75 -5.98
C SER A 44 -2.05 -5.27 -5.72
N LEU A 45 -2.37 -4.87 -4.48
CA LEU A 45 -2.43 -3.47 -4.10
C LEU A 45 -1.08 -2.77 -4.30
N ILE A 46 0.02 -3.44 -3.91
CA ILE A 46 1.38 -2.93 -4.14
C ILE A 46 1.63 -2.71 -5.64
N LYS A 47 1.33 -3.70 -6.49
CA LYS A 47 1.52 -3.59 -7.94
C LYS A 47 0.62 -2.55 -8.60
N PHE A 48 -0.56 -2.28 -8.05
CA PHE A 48 -1.44 -1.23 -8.56
C PHE A 48 -0.88 0.15 -8.24
N LEU A 49 -0.54 0.39 -6.98
CA LEU A 49 -0.24 1.71 -6.45
C LEU A 49 1.21 2.14 -6.65
N PHE A 50 2.17 1.21 -6.64
CA PHE A 50 3.60 1.53 -6.61
C PHE A 50 4.35 0.98 -7.81
N LYS A 51 5.49 1.60 -8.13
CA LYS A 51 6.48 1.05 -9.07
C LYS A 51 7.08 -0.20 -8.45
N THR A 52 7.01 -1.31 -9.18
CA THR A 52 7.60 -2.61 -8.76
C THR A 52 8.63 -3.13 -9.76
N ASN A 53 9.07 -2.29 -10.69
CA ASN A 53 10.09 -2.62 -11.69
C ASN A 53 11.49 -2.27 -11.16
N LYS A 54 12.54 -2.54 -11.96
CA LYS A 54 13.94 -2.25 -11.58
C LYS A 54 14.25 -0.76 -11.30
N ARG A 55 13.33 0.16 -11.65
CA ARG A 55 13.46 1.61 -11.40
C ARG A 55 12.67 2.05 -10.16
N ALA A 56 12.07 1.11 -9.44
CA ALA A 56 11.38 1.40 -8.20
C ALA A 56 12.37 1.90 -7.12
N PRO A 57 11.94 2.80 -6.24
CA PRO A 57 12.76 3.27 -5.13
C PRO A 57 13.04 2.18 -4.07
N VAL A 58 12.24 1.11 -4.08
CA VAL A 58 12.33 -0.03 -3.16
C VAL A 58 12.37 -1.33 -3.96
N ASP A 59 13.23 -2.26 -3.56
CA ASP A 59 13.24 -3.62 -4.11
C ASP A 59 12.12 -4.45 -3.49
N TRP A 60 10.97 -4.49 -4.18
CA TRP A 60 9.83 -5.27 -3.72
C TRP A 60 10.04 -6.77 -3.98
N LYS A 61 10.21 -7.55 -2.90
CA LYS A 61 10.21 -9.02 -2.95
C LYS A 61 8.79 -9.57 -3.15
N LEU A 62 8.22 -9.34 -4.34
CA LEU A 62 6.89 -9.82 -4.75
C LEU A 62 6.99 -11.15 -5.49
N ARG A 63 5.91 -11.91 -5.46
CA ARG A 63 5.79 -13.15 -6.24
C ARG A 63 5.50 -12.81 -7.70
N GLY A 64 5.91 -13.72 -8.59
CA GLY A 64 5.69 -13.64 -10.05
C GLY A 64 4.23 -13.87 -10.47
N TRP A 65 3.28 -13.35 -9.70
CA TRP A 65 1.86 -13.50 -9.95
C TRP A 65 1.40 -12.63 -11.11
N ASP A 66 0.62 -13.23 -12.01
CA ASP A 66 -0.15 -12.49 -13.00
C ASP A 66 -1.35 -11.87 -12.27
N ILE A 67 -1.35 -10.55 -12.19
CA ILE A 67 -2.28 -9.77 -11.37
C ILE A 67 -3.06 -8.83 -12.29
N ALA A 68 -4.38 -8.83 -12.14
CA ALA A 68 -5.28 -7.93 -12.83
C ALA A 68 -6.28 -7.32 -11.84
N GLY A 69 -6.73 -6.09 -12.13
CA GLY A 69 -7.60 -5.33 -11.27
C GLY A 69 -7.21 -3.85 -11.24
N LYS A 70 -7.73 -3.12 -10.25
CA LYS A 70 -7.44 -1.71 -10.05
C LYS A 70 -7.68 -1.23 -8.61
N ALA A 71 -7.01 -0.16 -8.23
CA ALA A 71 -7.33 0.64 -7.05
C ALA A 71 -7.81 2.03 -7.49
N ILE A 72 -8.87 2.54 -6.89
CA ILE A 72 -9.36 3.91 -7.09
C ILE A 72 -8.91 4.75 -5.91
N VAL A 73 -8.27 5.88 -6.18
CA VAL A 73 -7.72 6.77 -5.17
C VAL A 73 -8.22 8.19 -5.40
N SER A 74 -8.82 8.79 -4.37
CA SER A 74 -9.20 10.20 -4.35
C SER A 74 -8.14 11.04 -3.64
N GLY A 75 -8.17 12.36 -3.86
CA GLY A 75 -7.31 13.33 -3.19
C GLY A 75 -5.93 13.55 -3.84
N LEU A 76 -5.67 12.95 -5.01
CA LEU A 76 -4.50 13.24 -5.84
C LEU A 76 -4.76 14.35 -6.86
N GLU A 77 -5.94 14.31 -7.50
CA GLU A 77 -6.42 15.31 -8.46
C GLU A 77 -7.86 15.72 -8.12
N SER A 78 -8.52 16.52 -8.99
CA SER A 78 -9.94 16.88 -8.83
C SER A 78 -10.86 15.67 -8.87
N ASP A 79 -10.51 14.69 -9.70
CA ASP A 79 -11.27 13.47 -9.92
C ASP A 79 -10.52 12.24 -9.38
N PRO A 80 -11.22 11.18 -8.94
CA PRO A 80 -10.57 9.94 -8.50
C PRO A 80 -9.75 9.30 -9.61
N VAL A 81 -8.52 8.90 -9.28
CA VAL A 81 -7.56 8.30 -10.21
C VAL A 81 -7.59 6.78 -10.08
N ALA A 82 -7.60 6.08 -11.22
CA ALA A 82 -7.56 4.63 -11.28
C ALA A 82 -6.14 4.11 -11.52
N PHE A 83 -5.64 3.31 -10.59
CA PHE A 83 -4.34 2.66 -10.63
C PHE A 83 -4.49 1.18 -11.02
N THR A 84 -3.66 0.71 -11.95
CA THR A 84 -3.60 -0.70 -12.39
C THR A 84 -2.16 -1.20 -12.34
N THR A 85 -1.87 -2.43 -12.78
CA THR A 85 -0.48 -2.92 -12.85
C THR A 85 0.39 -2.12 -13.84
N SER A 86 -0.22 -1.49 -14.84
CA SER A 86 0.43 -0.60 -15.80
C SER A 86 0.01 0.87 -15.58
N GLY A 87 0.64 1.79 -16.31
CA GLY A 87 0.38 3.23 -16.20
C GLY A 87 1.10 3.90 -15.03
N GLN A 88 0.71 5.14 -14.77
CA GLN A 88 1.26 5.96 -13.69
C GLN A 88 1.05 5.28 -12.33
N LYS A 89 1.96 5.58 -11.40
CA LYS A 89 1.95 5.10 -10.03
C LYS A 89 1.95 6.27 -9.06
N LEU A 90 1.67 6.02 -7.79
CA LEU A 90 1.60 7.08 -6.77
C LEU A 90 2.88 7.92 -6.75
N GLU A 91 4.03 7.31 -7.02
CA GLU A 91 5.32 8.00 -7.09
C GLU A 91 5.38 9.06 -8.20
N ASP A 92 4.60 8.91 -9.27
CA ASP A 92 4.57 9.88 -10.38
C ASP A 92 3.73 11.12 -10.04
N TYR A 93 2.94 11.08 -8.96
CA TYR A 93 2.16 12.21 -8.45
C TYR A 93 2.90 12.97 -7.33
N TRP A 94 4.11 12.56 -6.98
CA TRP A 94 4.92 13.25 -5.99
C TRP A 94 5.75 14.32 -6.70
N GLU A 95 5.65 15.59 -6.26
CA GLU A 95 6.54 16.64 -6.76
C GLU A 95 7.99 16.30 -6.40
N ASP A 96 8.88 16.44 -7.38
CA ASP A 96 10.32 16.22 -7.21
C ASP A 96 10.88 17.16 -6.12
N GLY A 97 11.18 16.60 -4.93
CA GLY A 97 12.06 17.24 -3.94
C GLY A 97 11.56 17.38 -2.51
N LEU A 98 10.32 17.01 -2.16
CA LEU A 98 9.78 17.20 -0.80
C LEU A 98 9.70 15.91 0.07
N GLY A 99 10.25 14.79 -0.42
CA GLY A 99 10.19 13.51 0.28
C GLY A 99 8.82 12.82 0.18
N LEU A 100 8.59 11.77 0.98
CA LEU A 100 7.29 11.10 1.06
C LEU A 100 6.21 12.15 1.43
N PRO A 101 5.10 12.26 0.69
CA PRO A 101 4.01 13.16 1.07
C PRO A 101 3.61 12.90 2.53
N ARG A 102 3.38 13.97 3.29
CA ARG A 102 3.03 13.89 4.73
C ARG A 102 1.93 12.86 5.01
N ASP A 103 0.98 12.69 4.11
CA ASP A 103 -0.14 11.78 4.27
C ASP A 103 0.27 10.30 4.06
N LEU A 104 1.34 10.01 3.32
CA LEU A 104 1.82 8.64 3.02
C LEU A 104 2.56 8.02 4.21
N SER A 105 3.06 8.86 5.13
CA SER A 105 3.54 8.40 6.44
C SER A 105 2.49 7.59 7.21
N ARG A 106 1.19 7.81 6.92
CA ARG A 106 0.07 7.13 7.57
C ARG A 106 -0.28 5.79 6.92
N LEU A 107 0.26 5.50 5.73
CA LEU A 107 0.00 4.25 5.04
C LEU A 107 0.97 3.16 5.52
N LEU A 108 0.60 2.49 6.61
CA LEU A 108 1.30 1.32 7.10
C LEU A 108 0.71 0.04 6.49
N VAL A 109 1.46 -0.63 5.61
CA VAL A 109 1.07 -1.94 5.08
C VAL A 109 1.86 -3.02 5.81
N VAL A 110 1.25 -3.65 6.81
CA VAL A 110 1.85 -4.80 7.52
C VAL A 110 1.53 -6.08 6.75
N ARG A 111 2.53 -6.67 6.12
CA ARG A 111 2.43 -7.96 5.42
C ARG A 111 2.82 -9.08 6.38
N ALA A 112 1.84 -9.92 6.71
CA ALA A 112 1.97 -11.08 7.60
C ALA A 112 2.28 -10.72 9.07
N GLY A 113 1.85 -11.58 9.99
CA GLY A 113 1.98 -11.39 11.43
C GLY A 113 3.41 -11.57 11.93
N GLU A 114 4.37 -10.82 11.41
CA GLU A 114 5.51 -10.43 12.25
C GLU A 114 4.96 -9.44 13.29
N THR A 115 4.44 -10.02 14.37
CA THR A 115 3.90 -9.30 15.54
C THR A 115 5.02 -8.68 16.39
N LEU A 116 6.27 -8.94 16.02
CA LEU A 116 7.45 -8.35 16.63
C LEU A 116 7.78 -7.05 15.88
N LEU A 117 7.54 -5.93 16.54
CA LEU A 117 8.27 -4.70 16.26
C LEU A 117 9.72 -5.02 16.64
N ALA A 118 10.54 -5.39 15.65
CA ALA A 118 11.91 -5.83 15.90
C ALA A 118 12.73 -4.74 16.58
N GLU A 119 13.60 -5.12 17.51
CA GLU A 119 14.60 -4.20 18.08
C GLU A 119 15.75 -3.92 17.10
N GLU A 120 16.05 -4.81 16.14
CA GLU A 120 16.85 -4.51 14.94
C GLU A 120 16.93 -5.74 14.01
N GLY A 121 16.99 -5.50 12.70
CA GLY A 121 17.23 -6.50 11.64
C GLY A 121 16.02 -6.82 10.77
N ASP A 122 15.76 -5.97 9.77
CA ASP A 122 14.80 -6.13 8.66
C ASP A 122 13.29 -5.88 8.91
N GLY A 123 12.88 -5.46 10.11
CA GLY A 123 11.50 -5.00 10.41
C GLY A 123 11.37 -3.48 10.59
N VAL A 124 10.14 -2.94 10.44
CA VAL A 124 9.85 -1.53 10.80
C VAL A 124 9.93 -1.41 12.32
N GLY A 125 10.97 -0.74 12.82
CA GLY A 125 11.20 -0.53 14.25
C GLY A 125 10.11 0.32 14.92
N ARG A 126 9.98 0.15 16.24
CA ARG A 126 9.01 0.92 17.06
C ARG A 126 9.22 2.42 16.97
N ASP A 127 10.46 2.86 16.76
CA ASP A 127 10.82 4.27 16.66
C ASP A 127 10.33 4.88 15.34
N ILE A 128 10.41 4.15 14.22
CA ILE A 128 9.85 4.58 12.94
C ILE A 128 8.32 4.74 13.04
N LEU A 129 7.64 3.81 13.73
CA LEU A 129 6.20 3.94 13.97
C LEU A 129 5.87 5.11 14.89
N LYS A 130 6.67 5.37 15.93
CA LYS A 130 6.48 6.55 16.78
C LYS A 130 6.69 7.82 15.96
N ASP A 131 7.74 7.94 15.17
CA ASP A 131 7.99 9.14 14.36
C ASP A 131 6.83 9.45 13.40
N TYR A 132 6.26 8.42 12.77
CA TYR A 132 5.17 8.61 11.81
C TYR A 132 3.76 8.69 12.44
N LEU A 133 3.50 8.01 13.56
CA LEU A 133 2.16 7.92 14.18
C LEU A 133 1.98 8.83 15.40
N SER A 134 3.04 9.21 16.11
CA SER A 134 2.94 10.03 17.32
C SER A 134 2.70 11.52 17.04
N GLY A 135 3.05 11.98 15.83
CA GLY A 135 3.00 13.40 15.49
C GLY A 135 4.04 14.25 16.22
N GLU A 136 5.06 13.68 16.87
CA GLU A 136 6.12 14.45 17.54
C GLU A 136 6.81 15.44 16.57
N GLY A 137 6.98 15.10 15.29
CA GLY A 137 7.52 16.00 14.26
C GLY A 137 6.59 17.13 13.80
N LEU A 138 5.34 17.23 14.32
CA LEU A 138 4.42 18.33 14.01
C LEU A 138 4.51 19.49 15.01
N LEU A 139 5.16 19.31 16.17
CA LEU A 139 5.19 20.31 17.25
C LEU A 139 6.42 21.23 17.23
N ASP A 140 7.43 20.94 16.40
CA ASP A 140 8.65 21.77 16.27
C ASP A 140 8.65 22.67 15.01
N ARG A 141 7.57 23.45 14.80
CA ARG A 141 7.58 24.65 13.94
C ARG A 141 6.69 25.76 14.49
#